data_AF-A0A520EF34-F1
#
_entry.id   AF-A0A520EF34-F1
#
_cell.length_a   1.000
_cell.length_b   1.000
_cell.length_c   1.000
_cell.angle_alpha   90.00
_cell.angle_beta   90.00
_cell.angle_gamma   90.00
#
_symmetry.space_group_name_H-M   'P 1'
#
loop_
_entity.id
_entity.type
_entity.pdbx_description
1 polymer ?
#
loop_
_entity_poly.entity_id
_entity_poly.type
_entity_poly.pdbx_seq_one_letter_code
_entity_poly.pdbx_strand_id
1 'polypeptide(L)' 'MTRLFASRATLRRSVKLLKDFGHEQSSPDIFYGALARDSVELIGDLYRGLTGTDMSAATVLDVGGGPGYFADVFG' A
#
# COMPACT_ATOMS: atom_id res chain seq x y z
N MET A 1 -3.45 5.40 -17.13
CA MET A 1 -3.26 5.53 -15.67
C MET A 1 -4.25 6.58 -15.15
N THR A 2 -5.01 6.29 -14.11
CA THR A 2 -6.09 7.18 -13.62
C THR A 2 -5.48 8.43 -12.96
N ARG A 3 -6.18 9.58 -12.97
CA ARG A 3 -5.64 10.81 -12.34
C ARG A 3 -5.36 10.63 -10.84
N LEU A 4 -6.20 9.84 -10.16
CA LEU A 4 -6.06 9.51 -8.75
C LEU A 4 -4.74 8.77 -8.50
N PHE A 5 -4.48 7.70 -9.25
CA PHE A 5 -3.23 6.96 -9.15
C PHE A 5 -2.01 7.84 -9.48
N ALA A 6 -2.09 8.68 -10.51
CA ALA A 6 -0.99 9.58 -10.87
C ALA A 6 -0.66 10.58 -9.76
N SER A 7 -1.65 11.04 -8.98
CA SER A 7 -1.43 11.98 -7.87
C SER A 7 -0.59 11.41 -6.73
N ARG A 8 -0.53 10.06 -6.60
CA ARG A 8 0.29 9.35 -5.60
C ARG A 8 1.77 9.29 -5.97
N ALA A 9 2.14 9.53 -7.23
CA ALA A 9 3.51 9.40 -7.74
C ALA A 9 4.41 10.57 -7.31
N THR A 10 4.67 10.70 -6.01
CA THR A 10 5.47 11.79 -5.44
C THR A 10 6.87 11.33 -5.04
N LEU A 11 7.88 12.20 -5.24
CA LEU A 11 9.25 11.94 -4.79
C LEU A 11 9.33 11.73 -3.27
N ARG A 12 8.56 12.52 -2.51
CA ARG A 12 8.48 12.40 -1.04
C ARG A 12 8.11 10.99 -0.61
N ARG A 13 7.09 10.39 -1.24
CA ARG A 13 6.66 9.01 -0.97
C ARG A 13 7.79 8.03 -1.27
N SER A 14 8.41 8.13 -2.45
CA SER A 14 9.52 7.23 -2.83
C SER A 14 10.71 7.32 -1.87
N VAL A 15 11.10 8.53 -1.45
CA VAL A 15 12.19 8.73 -0.49
C VAL A 15 11.84 8.15 0.88
N LYS A 16 10.58 8.28 1.33
CA LYS A 16 10.13 7.67 2.60
C LYS A 16 10.24 6.15 2.55
N LEU A 17 9.70 5.52 1.52
CA LEU A 17 9.76 4.05 1.35
C LEU A 17 11.21 3.55 1.26
N LEU A 18 12.08 4.27 0.55
CA LEU A 18 13.50 3.94 0.46
C LEU A 18 14.22 4.03 1.82
N LYS A 19 13.86 5.00 2.66
CA LYS A 19 14.39 5.09 4.03
C LYS A 19 13.87 3.95 4.90
N ASP A 20 12.58 3.65 4.81
CA ASP A 20 11.94 2.58 5.59
C ASP A 20 12.54 1.20 5.23
N PHE A 21 12.99 0.99 3.99
CA PHE A 21 13.70 -0.23 3.57
C PHE A 21 14.97 -0.52 4.39
N GLY A 22 15.67 0.50 4.89
CA GLY A 22 16.82 0.31 5.78
C GLY A 22 16.49 -0.42 7.09
N HIS A 23 15.20 -0.53 7.43
CA HIS A 23 14.71 -1.21 8.62
C HIS A 23 14.22 -2.64 8.36
N GLU A 24 14.28 -3.17 7.14
CA GLU A 24 13.72 -4.48 6.80
C GLU A 24 14.19 -5.60 7.75
N GLN A 25 15.48 -5.64 8.07
CA GLN A 25 16.05 -6.67 8.95
C GLN A 25 16.01 -6.30 10.44
N SER A 26 16.16 -5.02 10.78
CA SER A 26 16.29 -4.57 12.18
C SER A 26 14.96 -4.27 12.85
N SER A 27 13.94 -3.89 12.07
CA SER A 27 12.62 -3.50 12.55
C SER A 27 11.58 -3.70 11.42
N PRO A 28 11.21 -4.96 11.12
CA PRO A 28 10.33 -5.29 10.00
C PRO A 28 8.97 -4.58 10.05
N ASP A 29 8.45 -4.28 11.25
CA ASP A 29 7.18 -3.54 11.42
C ASP A 29 7.22 -2.13 10.80
N ILE A 30 8.39 -1.48 10.84
CA ILE A 30 8.57 -0.15 10.23
C ILE A 30 8.49 -0.27 8.72
N PHE A 31 9.26 -1.20 8.15
CA PHE A 31 9.33 -1.39 6.71
C PHE A 31 8.02 -1.93 6.15
N TYR A 32 7.59 -3.12 6.57
CA TYR A 32 6.42 -3.78 6.02
C TYR A 32 5.13 -3.04 6.36
N GLY A 33 5.00 -2.46 7.56
CA GLY A 33 3.84 -1.63 7.90
C GLY A 33 3.75 -0.35 7.08
N ALA A 34 4.87 0.28 6.74
CA ALA A 34 4.87 1.43 5.81
C ALA A 34 4.51 1.00 4.38
N LEU A 35 5.09 -0.10 3.90
CA LEU A 35 4.84 -0.64 2.56
C LEU A 35 3.39 -1.10 2.39
N ALA A 36 2.81 -1.76 3.39
CA ALA A 36 1.44 -2.25 3.36
C ALA A 36 0.44 -1.10 3.27
N ARG A 37 0.53 -0.09 4.15
CA ARG A 37 -0.34 1.11 4.10
C ARG A 37 -0.25 1.81 2.75
N ASP A 38 0.97 1.99 2.27
CA ASP A 38 1.21 2.65 0.99
C ASP A 38 0.61 1.87 -0.20
N SER A 39 0.62 0.54 -0.13
CA SER A 39 0.02 -0.35 -1.14
C SER A 39 -1.52 -0.27 -1.14
N VAL A 40 -2.17 -0.29 0.03
CA VAL A 40 -3.64 -0.11 0.16
C VAL A 40 -4.07 1.18 -0.51
N GLU A 41 -3.36 2.27 -0.23
CA GLU A 41 -3.67 3.58 -0.77
C GLU A 41 -3.52 3.63 -2.30
N LEU A 42 -2.43 3.08 -2.83
CA LEU A 42 -2.17 3.04 -4.26
C LEU A 42 -3.19 2.16 -5.01
N ILE A 43 -3.50 0.98 -4.48
CA ILE A 43 -4.48 0.06 -5.05
C ILE A 43 -5.89 0.65 -4.95
N GLY A 44 -6.22 1.33 -3.84
CA GLY A 44 -7.49 2.05 -3.67
C GLY A 44 -7.69 3.15 -4.70
N ASP A 45 -6.68 3.97 -4.96
CA ASP A 45 -6.73 5.01 -5.99
C ASP A 45 -6.80 4.44 -7.41
N LEU A 46 -6.14 3.29 -7.65
CA LEU A 46 -6.24 2.57 -8.92
C LEU A 46 -7.66 2.04 -9.12
N TYR A 47 -8.18 1.29 -8.14
CA TYR A 47 -9.49 0.67 -8.18
C TYR A 47 -10.57 1.72 -8.39
N ARG A 48 -10.61 2.78 -7.56
CA ARG A 48 -11.57 3.87 -7.69
C ARG A 48 -11.50 4.57 -9.03
N GLY A 49 -10.30 4.77 -9.56
CA GLY A 49 -10.14 5.38 -10.86
C GLY A 49 -10.59 4.49 -12.03
N LEU A 50 -10.62 3.17 -11.87
CA LEU A 50 -11.05 2.21 -12.89
C LEU A 50 -12.55 1.87 -12.80
N THR A 51 -13.09 1.76 -11.59
CA THR A 51 -14.46 1.28 -11.35
C THR A 51 -15.43 2.40 -10.98
N GLY A 52 -14.93 3.56 -10.55
CA GLY A 52 -15.74 4.65 -10.01
C GLY A 52 -16.22 4.44 -8.57
N THR A 53 -15.91 3.29 -7.95
CA THR A 53 -16.31 2.94 -6.58
C THR A 53 -15.10 2.74 -5.68
N ASP A 54 -15.26 2.90 -4.37
CA ASP A 54 -14.22 2.51 -3.42
C ASP A 54 -14.12 0.98 -3.26
N MET A 55 -13.09 0.52 -2.54
CA MET A 55 -12.80 -0.89 -2.31
C MET A 55 -13.57 -1.52 -1.14
N SER A 56 -14.46 -0.80 -0.46
CA SER A 56 -15.14 -1.32 0.75
C SER A 56 -15.99 -2.58 0.49
N ALA A 57 -16.46 -2.78 -0.73
CA ALA A 57 -17.22 -3.96 -1.15
C ALA A 57 -16.35 -5.02 -1.88
N ALA A 58 -15.04 -4.76 -2.03
CA ALA A 58 -14.14 -5.68 -2.71
C ALA A 58 -13.68 -6.79 -1.75
N THR A 59 -13.62 -8.03 -2.25
CA THR A 59 -12.97 -9.13 -1.53
C THR A 59 -11.48 -9.14 -1.86
N VAL A 60 -10.64 -9.13 -0.83
CA VAL A 60 -9.18 -9.18 -0.97
C VAL A 60 -8.67 -10.54 -0.51
N LEU A 61 -7.74 -11.13 -1.26
CA LEU A 61 -7.01 -12.33 -0.89
C LEU A 61 -5.53 -11.98 -0.72
N ASP A 62 -5.03 -12.06 0.51
CA ASP A 62 -3.60 -11.88 0.81
C ASP A 62 -2.85 -13.21 0.64
N VAL A 63 -1.99 -13.30 -0.38
CA VAL A 63 -1.21 -14.50 -0.67
C VAL A 63 0.21 -14.30 -0.19
N GLY A 64 0.63 -15.13 0.78
CA GLY A 64 1.97 -15.04 1.35
C GLY A 64 2.14 -13.89 2.35
N GLY A 65 1.05 -13.45 3.00
CA GLY A 65 1.01 -12.29 3.91
C GLY A 65 1.93 -12.32 5.14
N GLY A 66 2.64 -13.42 5.39
CA GLY A 66 3.63 -13.52 6.45
C GLY A 66 3.03 -13.14 7.82
N PRO A 67 3.63 -12.19 8.56
CA PRO A 67 3.12 -11.72 9.85
C PRO A 67 1.76 -10.99 9.82
N GLY A 68 1.17 -10.71 8.66
CA GLY A 68 -0.16 -10.13 8.55
C GLY A 68 -0.22 -8.62 8.29
N TYR A 69 0.92 -7.96 8.01
CA TYR A 69 0.96 -6.50 7.78
C TYR A 69 -0.01 -5.99 6.71
N PHE A 70 -0.22 -6.78 5.65
CA PHE A 70 -1.14 -6.44 4.57
C PHE A 70 -2.59 -6.73 4.95
N ALA A 71 -2.88 -7.91 5.49
CA ALA A 71 -4.19 -8.23 6.06
C ALA A 71 -4.69 -7.12 7.01
N ASP A 72 -3.86 -6.66 7.96
CA ASP A 72 -4.23 -5.64 8.95
C ASP A 72 -4.65 -4.30 8.33
N VAL A 73 -4.03 -3.90 7.22
CA VAL A 73 -4.32 -2.60 6.57
C VAL A 73 -5.43 -2.68 5.53
N PHE A 74 -5.67 -3.87 4.97
CA PHE A 74 -6.77 -4.10 4.03
C PHE A 74 -8.10 -4.36 4.75
N GLY A 75 -8.07 -4.90 5.98
CA GLY A 75 -9.25 -5.18 6.79
C GLY A 75 -9.82 -6.57 6.52
#